data_AF-A0A377F733-F1
#
_entry.id   AF-A0A377F733-F1
#
_cell.length_a   1.000
_cell.length_b   1.000
_cell.length_c   1.000
_cell.angle_alpha   90.00
_cell.angle_beta   90.00
_cell.angle_gamma   90.00
#
_symmetry.space_group_name_H-M   'P 1'
#
loop_
_entity.id
_entity.type
_entity.pdbx_description
1 polymer ?
#
loop_
_entity_poly.entity_id
_entity_poly.type
_entity_poly.pdbx_seq_one_letter_code
_entity_poly.pdbx_strand_id
1 'polypeptide(L)' 'MIVGDNSRALQLAEKLRQQGCWVTAIRPPTVPAGTARLRLTLTAAHEMQDIDRLLEVLHGNG' A
#
# COMPACT_ATOMS: atom_id res chain seq x y z
N MET A 1 4.08 4.81 -3.69
CA MET A 1 5.33 4.33 -3.06
C MET A 1 5.90 3.16 -3.86
N ILE A 2 7.21 3.14 -4.16
CA ILE A 2 7.85 2.01 -4.85
C ILE A 2 8.22 0.95 -3.81
N VAL A 3 7.75 -0.28 -4.03
CA VAL A 3 8.05 -1.47 -3.22
C VAL A 3 9.12 -2.33 -3.91
N GLY A 4 9.21 -2.23 -5.23
CA GLY A 4 10.17 -2.92 -6.08
C GLY A 4 9.72 -4.32 -6.45
N ASP A 5 9.60 -5.20 -5.44
CA ASP A 5 9.21 -6.59 -5.63
C ASP A 5 7.68 -6.78 -5.73
N ASN A 6 7.27 -7.65 -6.67
CA ASN A 6 5.87 -7.94 -6.95
C ASN A 6 5.18 -8.66 -5.78
N SER A 7 5.86 -9.63 -5.17
CA SER A 7 5.28 -10.44 -4.09
C SER A 7 5.10 -9.60 -2.83
N ARG A 8 6.10 -8.77 -2.51
CA ARG A 8 6.04 -7.81 -1.40
C ARG A 8 4.95 -6.77 -1.61
N ALA A 9 4.78 -6.26 -2.83
CA ALA A 9 3.71 -5.32 -3.15
C ALA A 9 2.32 -5.94 -2.93
N LEU A 10 2.13 -7.20 -3.34
CA LEU A 10 0.87 -7.92 -3.11
C LEU A 10 0.61 -8.20 -1.62
N GLN A 11 1.62 -8.69 -0.90
CA GLN A 11 1.50 -8.99 0.53
C GLN A 11 1.16 -7.74 1.34
N LEU A 12 1.80 -6.60 1.02
CA LEU A 12 1.52 -5.34 1.70
C LEU A 12 0.13 -4.80 1.35
N ALA A 13 -0.30 -4.91 0.09
CA ALA A 13 -1.66 -4.55 -0.31
C ALA A 13 -2.72 -5.38 0.44
N GLU A 14 -2.50 -6.69 0.59
CA GLU A 14 -3.40 -7.57 1.32
C GLU A 14 -3.42 -7.26 2.83
N LYS A 15 -2.25 -7.03 3.44
CA LYS A 15 -2.15 -6.61 4.85
C LYS A 15 -2.90 -5.32 5.11
N LEU A 16 -2.76 -4.33 4.22
CA LEU A 16 -3.48 -3.06 4.29
C LEU A 16 -4.99 -3.27 4.15
N ARG A 17 -5.43 -4.13 3.22
CA ARG A 17 -6.83 -4.46 3.01
C ARG A 17 -7.48 -5.07 4.26
N GLN A 18 -6.77 -5.96 4.95
CA GLN A 18 -7.23 -6.56 6.22
C GLN A 18 -7.39 -5.55 7.35
N GLN A 19 -6.70 -4.40 7.26
CA GLN A 19 -6.76 -3.31 8.22
C GLN A 19 -7.75 -2.21 7.80
N GLY A 20 -8.57 -2.46 6.77
CA GLY A 20 -9.56 -1.50 6.25
C GLY A 20 -8.99 -0.51 5.23
N CYS A 21 -7.69 -0.53 4.96
CA CYS A 21 -7.04 0.37 4.00
C CYS A 21 -7.04 -0.25 2.60
N TRP A 22 -7.85 0.28 1.68
CA TRP A 22 -7.90 -0.24 0.32
C TRP A 22 -6.75 0.30 -0.53
N VAL A 23 -5.78 -0.55 -0.86
CA VAL A 23 -4.57 -0.16 -1.60
C VAL A 23 -4.36 -1.11 -2.77
N THR A 24 -4.03 -0.54 -3.94
CA THR A 24 -3.81 -1.34 -5.15
C THR A 24 -2.31 -1.50 -5.42
N ALA A 25 -1.87 -2.76 -5.58
CA ALA A 25 -0.53 -3.06 -6.08
C ALA A 25 -0.49 -2.94 -7.61
N ILE A 26 0.31 -2.00 -8.11
CA ILE A 26 0.61 -1.84 -9.54
C ILE A 26 1.92 -2.58 -9.83
N ARG A 27 1.87 -3.47 -10.81
CA ARG A 27 2.96 -4.38 -11.19
C ARG A 27 3.21 -4.32 -12.70
N PRO A 28 4.31 -4.88 -13.21
CA PRO A 28 4.50 -5.06 -14.65
C PRO A 28 3.33 -5.83 -15.29
N PRO A 29 2.98 -5.54 -16.56
CA PRO A 29 3.65 -4.62 -17.49
C PRO A 29 3.28 -3.14 -17.31
N THR A 30 2.36 -2.80 -16.40
CA THR A 30 1.89 -1.41 -16.20
C THR A 30 2.99 -0.48 -15.64
N VAL A 31 3.99 -1.03 -14.96
CA VAL A 31 5.21 -0.33 -14.52
C VAL A 31 6.45 -1.13 -14.90
N PRO A 32 7.64 -0.51 -15.02
CA PRO A 32 8.88 -1.24 -15.29
C PRO A 32 9.14 -2.37 -14.28
N ALA A 33 9.77 -3.45 -14.75
CA ALA A 33 10.19 -4.56 -13.89
C ALA A 33 11.06 -4.06 -12.72
N GLY A 34 10.87 -4.66 -11.54
CA GLY A 34 11.57 -4.23 -10.32
C GLY A 34 11.10 -2.89 -9.74
N THR A 35 9.99 -2.32 -10.25
CA THR A 35 9.42 -1.05 -9.75
C THR A 35 7.95 -1.17 -9.32
N ALA A 36 7.54 -2.37 -8.91
CA ALA A 36 6.22 -2.60 -8.35
C ALA A 36 5.92 -1.57 -7.25
N ARG A 37 4.70 -1.05 -7.22
CA ARG A 37 4.36 0.09 -6.37
C ARG A 37 2.95 -0.01 -5.83
N LEU A 38 2.72 0.58 -4.67
CA LEU A 38 1.38 0.76 -4.12
C LEU A 38 0.82 2.11 -4.53
N ARG A 39 -0.42 2.08 -5.03
CA ARG A 39 -1.24 3.28 -5.25
C ARG A 39 -2.21 3.45 -4.09
N LEU A 40 -1.98 4.52 -3.36
CA LEU A 40 -2.80 5.01 -2.25
C LEU A 40 -3.66 6.16 -2.79
N THR A 41 -4.95 6.19 -2.43
CA THR A 41 -5.85 7.28 -2.82
C THR A 41 -6.39 7.92 -1.55
N LEU A 42 -5.80 9.04 -1.18
CA LEU A 42 -6.27 9.86 -0.07
C LEU A 42 -7.39 10.77 -0.56
N THR A 43 -8.41 10.93 0.26
CA THR A 43 -9.57 11.80 0.02
C THR A 43 -9.81 12.64 1.26
N ALA A 44 -10.52 13.77 1.12
CA ALA A 44 -10.88 14.62 2.25
C ALA A 44 -11.79 13.93 3.29
N ALA A 45 -12.34 12.76 2.96
CA ALA A 45 -13.14 11.96 3.88
C ALA A 45 -12.30 11.09 4.83
N HIS A 46 -10.98 11.01 4.64
CA HIS A 46 -10.11 10.29 5.58
C HIS A 46 -9.90 11.11 6.84
N GLU A 47 -10.02 10.46 8.00
CA GLU A 47 -9.67 11.03 9.29
C GLU A 47 -8.18 10.83 9.58
N MET A 48 -7.65 11.56 10.56
CA MET A 48 -6.23 11.42 10.94
C MET A 48 -5.90 9.99 11.40
N GLN A 49 -6.85 9.34 12.06
CA GLN A 49 -6.74 7.95 12.51
C GLN A 49 -6.54 6.97 11.35
N ASP A 50 -7.14 7.22 10.18
CA ASP A 50 -6.95 6.39 8.99
C ASP A 50 -5.51 6.50 8.47
N ILE A 51 -4.93 7.71 8.56
CA ILE A 51 -3.55 7.97 8.18
C ILE A 51 -2.58 7.31 9.16
N ASP A 52 -2.85 7.41 10.46
CA ASP A 52 -2.03 6.77 11.49
C ASP A 52 -2.03 5.24 11.31
N ARG A 53 -3.21 4.64 11.12
CA ARG A 53 -3.36 3.20 10.84
C ARG A 53 -2.58 2.78 9.59
N LEU A 54 -2.68 3.59 8.52
CA LEU A 54 -1.95 3.35 7.28
C LEU A 54 -0.44 3.34 7.53
N LEU A 55 0.08 4.33 8.28
CA LEU A 55 1.50 4.45 8.59
C LEU A 55 2.00 3.29 9.47
N GLU A 56 1.25 2.87 10.49
CA GLU A 56 1.57 1.72 11.33
C GLU A 56 1.78 0.45 10.49
N VAL A 57 0.85 0.18 9.57
CA VAL A 57 0.90 -1.02 8.72
C VAL A 57 2.08 -0.97 7.74
N LEU A 58 2.41 0.22 7.23
CA LEU A 58 3.53 0.44 6.31
C LEU A 58 4.90 0.31 6.99
N HIS A 59 5.04 0.81 8.22
CA HIS A 59 6.30 0.77 8.97
C HIS A 59 6.51 -0.54 9.74
N GLY A 60 5.44 -1.30 10.00
CA GLY A 60 5.54 -2.59 10.67
C GLY A 60 5.91 -2.50 12.14
N ASN A 61 5.69 -1.36 12.79
CA ASN A 61 5.91 -1.17 14.24
C ASN A 61 4.73 -1.74 15.05
N GLY A 62 4.57 -3.07 15.02
CA GLY A 62 3.74 -3.84 15.93
C GLY A 62 4.51 -5.04 16.45
#